data_AF-A0A1G7Z9U0-F1
#
_entry.id   AF-A0A1G7Z9U0-F1
#
_cell.length_a   1.000
_cell.length_b   1.000
_cell.length_c   1.000
_cell.angle_alpha   90.00
_cell.angle_beta   90.00
_cell.angle_gamma   90.00
#
_symmetry.space_group_name_H-M   'P 1'
#
loop_
_entity.id
_entity.type
_entity.pdbx_description
1 polymer ?
#
loop_
_entity_poly.entity_id
_entity_poly.type
_entity_poly.pdbx_seq_one_letter_code
_entity_poly.pdbx_strand_id
1 'polypeptide(L)'
;MKFQYFAWLSEDKESVEDAREVARIGTGTDGRAVQERYTAELGWVPTDLVDEVQELRRMGWLMTIDPWEVERFKIALAQRGPQV
;
A
#
# COMPACT_ATOMS: atom_id res chain seq x y z
N MET A 1 -7.95 14.77 -6.57
CA MET A 1 -7.26 13.52 -6.92
C MET A 1 -7.96 12.39 -6.20
N LYS A 2 -8.31 11.30 -6.90
CA LYS A 2 -8.87 10.09 -6.26
C LYS A 2 -7.79 9.02 -6.26
N PHE A 3 -7.55 8.43 -5.11
CA PHE A 3 -6.63 7.31 -4.94
C PHE A 3 -7.42 6.05 -4.62
N GLN A 4 -6.96 4.94 -5.19
CA GLN A 4 -7.31 3.61 -4.75
C GLN A 4 -6.17 3.09 -3.88
N TYR A 5 -6.50 2.51 -2.73
CA TYR A 5 -5.53 2.03 -1.76
C TYR A 5 -5.48 0.50 -1.77
N PHE A 6 -4.29 -0.03 -1.54
CA PHE A 6 -4.01 -1.44 -1.60
C PHE A 6 -3.07 -1.84 -0.47
N ALA A 7 -3.32 -3.01 0.11
CA ALA A 7 -2.40 -3.66 1.04
C ALA A 7 -1.78 -4.89 0.38
N TRP A 8 -0.46 -5.02 0.53
CA TRP A 8 0.23 -6.28 0.27
C TRP A 8 0.16 -7.19 1.48
N LEU A 9 -0.61 -8.25 1.33
CA LEU A 9 -0.71 -9.30 2.32
C LEU A 9 0.51 -10.23 2.18
N SER A 10 1.03 -10.71 3.31
CA SER A 10 1.99 -11.83 3.31
C SER A 10 1.23 -13.14 3.08
N GLU A 11 1.91 -14.21 2.65
CA GLU A 11 1.29 -15.51 2.27
C GLU A 11 0.22 -16.03 3.26
N ASP A 12 0.40 -15.79 4.56
CA ASP A 12 -0.49 -16.30 5.61
C ASP A 12 -1.44 -15.25 6.23
N LYS A 13 -1.48 -14.01 5.71
CA LYS A 13 -2.00 -12.87 6.47
C LYS A 13 -3.23 -12.22 5.85
N GLU A 14 -4.37 -12.33 6.53
CA GLU A 14 -5.68 -11.84 6.06
C GLU A 14 -6.05 -10.42 6.53
N SER A 15 -5.17 -9.73 7.27
CA SER A 15 -5.45 -8.40 7.84
C SER A 15 -4.50 -7.32 7.30
N VAL A 16 -5.05 -6.11 7.13
CA VAL A 16 -4.30 -4.90 6.76
C VAL A 16 -3.22 -4.53 7.78
N GLU A 17 -3.45 -4.83 9.07
CA GLU A 17 -2.48 -4.57 10.13
C GLU A 17 -1.21 -5.39 9.92
N ASP A 18 -1.37 -6.52 9.24
CA ASP A 18 -0.37 -7.52 9.00
C ASP A 18 0.33 -7.42 7.65
N ALA A 19 -0.17 -6.51 6.80
CA ALA A 19 0.38 -6.22 5.51
C ALA A 19 1.89 -5.93 5.59
N ARG A 20 2.61 -6.35 4.56
CA ARG A 20 4.03 -6.02 4.37
C ARG A 20 4.16 -4.53 4.06
N GLU A 21 3.37 -4.05 3.10
CA GLU A 21 3.38 -2.67 2.62
C GLU A 21 1.96 -2.23 2.22
N VAL A 22 1.74 -0.92 2.19
CA VAL A 22 0.51 -0.32 1.65
C VAL A 22 0.89 0.60 0.49
N ALA A 23 0.13 0.52 -0.60
CA ALA A 23 0.30 1.34 -1.79
C ALA A 23 -0.98 2.11 -2.11
N ARG A 24 -0.84 3.23 -2.83
CA ARG A 24 -1.94 3.97 -3.43
C ARG A 24 -1.67 4.25 -4.90
N ILE A 25 -2.71 4.13 -5.71
CA ILE A 25 -2.66 4.40 -7.15
C ILE A 25 -3.75 5.41 -7.48
N GLY A 26 -3.39 6.42 -8.24
CA GLY A 26 -4.33 7.44 -8.71
C GLY A 26 -3.86 8.10 -10.00
N THR A 27 -4.55 9.16 -10.37
CA THR A 27 -4.19 9.98 -11.54
C THR A 27 -3.81 11.37 -11.07
N GLY A 28 -2.61 11.81 -11.45
CA GLY A 28 -2.06 13.15 -11.23
C GLY A 28 -2.87 14.24 -11.89
N THR A 29 -2.63 15.48 -11.49
CA THR A 29 -3.23 16.67 -12.12
C THR A 29 -2.77 16.86 -13.57
N ASP A 30 -1.64 16.27 -13.93
CA ASP A 30 -1.08 16.21 -15.29
C ASP A 30 -1.61 15.02 -16.11
N GLY A 31 -2.54 14.23 -15.56
CA GLY A 31 -3.12 13.06 -16.21
C GLY A 31 -2.24 11.80 -16.15
N ARG A 32 -1.06 11.85 -15.52
CA ARG A 32 -0.18 10.69 -15.38
C ARG A 32 -0.62 9.80 -14.22
N ALA A 33 -0.35 8.50 -14.33
CA ALA A 33 -0.55 7.59 -13.20
C ALA A 33 0.42 7.97 -12.07
N VAL A 34 -0.11 8.14 -10.86
CA VAL A 34 0.67 8.39 -9.65
C VAL A 34 0.56 7.16 -8.77
N GLN A 35 1.70 6.65 -8.35
CA GLN A 35 1.81 5.48 -7.51
C GLN A 35 2.80 5.74 -6.40
N GLU A 36 2.35 5.45 -5.20
CA GLU A 36 3.13 5.70 -4.00
C GLU A 36 2.95 4.54 -3.04
N ARG A 37 4.02 4.19 -2.34
CA ARG A 37 3.97 3.28 -1.20
C ARG A 37 4.14 4.06 0.09
N TYR A 38 3.55 3.56 1.17
CA TYR A 38 3.71 4.16 2.48
C TYR A 38 4.91 3.55 3.20
N THR A 39 5.80 4.41 3.69
CA THR A 39 6.88 4.06 4.60
C THR A 39 6.70 4.84 5.91
N ALA A 40 7.11 4.23 7.04
CA ALA A 40 7.02 4.89 8.34
C ALA A 40 7.91 6.15 8.43
N GLU A 41 9.05 6.14 7.75
CA GLU A 41 10.05 7.21 7.83
C GLU A 41 9.73 8.42 6.96
N LEU A 42 9.23 8.19 5.74
CA LEU A 42 9.07 9.25 4.72
C LEU A 42 7.61 9.47 4.33
N GLY A 43 6.69 8.63 4.81
CA GLY A 43 5.29 8.67 4.41
C GLY A 43 5.09 8.11 3.00
N TRP A 44 4.30 8.80 2.18
CA TRP A 44 4.04 8.37 0.80
C TRP A 44 5.23 8.72 -0.09
N VAL A 45 5.89 7.70 -0.61
CA VAL A 45 7.02 7.85 -1.54
C VAL A 45 6.66 7.30 -2.91
N PRO A 46 7.07 7.98 -4.00
CA PRO A 46 6.88 7.48 -5.36
C PRO A 46 7.44 6.08 -5.53
N THR A 47 6.76 5.26 -6.33
CA THR A 47 7.19 3.89 -6.58
C THR A 47 6.80 3.42 -7.98
N ASP A 48 7.64 2.60 -8.59
CA ASP A 48 7.41 2.01 -9.92
C ASP A 48 6.73 0.63 -9.83
N LEU A 49 6.12 0.32 -8.69
CA LEU A 49 5.47 -0.97 -8.40
C LEU A 49 4.23 -1.29 -9.26
N VAL A 50 3.96 -0.59 -10.37
CA VAL A 50 2.80 -0.86 -11.27
C VAL A 50 2.72 -2.35 -11.61
N ASP A 51 3.85 -2.87 -12.10
CA ASP A 51 3.91 -4.19 -12.69
C ASP A 51 3.75 -5.24 -11.60
N GLU A 52 4.36 -4.99 -10.44
CA GLU A 52 4.19 -5.83 -9.25
C GLU A 52 2.75 -5.75 -8.72
N VAL A 53 2.10 -4.59 -8.66
CA VAL A 53 0.72 -4.45 -8.18
C VAL A 53 -0.25 -5.21 -9.09
N GLN A 54 -0.08 -5.16 -10.41
CA GLN A 54 -0.90 -5.96 -11.32
C GLN A 54 -0.66 -7.46 -11.14
N GLU A 55 0.59 -7.87 -10.99
CA GLU A 55 0.93 -9.27 -10.75
C GLU A 55 0.38 -9.78 -9.41
N LEU A 56 0.51 -8.98 -8.34
CA LEU A 56 0.05 -9.34 -6.99
C LEU A 56 -1.47 -9.33 -6.89
N ARG A 57 -2.13 -8.47 -7.66
CA ARG A 57 -3.57 -8.57 -7.88
C ARG A 57 -3.95 -9.88 -8.56
N ARG A 58 -3.17 -10.32 -9.57
CA ARG A 58 -3.39 -11.60 -10.26
C ARG A 58 -3.12 -12.80 -9.35
N MET A 59 -2.15 -12.70 -8.43
CA MET A 59 -1.82 -13.73 -7.44
C MET A 59 -2.75 -13.75 -6.22
N GLY A 60 -3.65 -12.75 -6.08
CA GLY A 60 -4.57 -12.66 -4.95
C GLY A 60 -3.94 -12.12 -3.66
N TRP A 61 -2.71 -11.63 -3.71
CA TRP A 61 -1.97 -11.06 -2.56
C TRP A 61 -2.18 -9.56 -2.38
N LEU A 62 -2.98 -8.95 -3.26
CA LEU A 62 -3.34 -7.54 -3.19
C LEU A 62 -4.77 -7.39 -2.67
N MET A 63 -4.90 -6.86 -1.46
CA MET A 63 -6.19 -6.50 -0.88
C MET A 63 -6.50 -5.04 -1.22
N THR A 64 -7.67 -4.76 -1.80
CA THR A 64 -8.15 -3.38 -1.89
C THR A 64 -8.62 -2.96 -0.51
N ILE A 65 -8.13 -1.82 -0.04
CA ILE A 65 -8.42 -1.29 1.28
C ILE A 65 -9.02 0.10 1.19
N ASP A 66 -9.73 0.52 2.23
CA ASP A 66 -10.24 1.88 2.34
C ASP A 66 -9.25 2.82 3.10
N PRO A 67 -9.47 4.15 3.10
CA PRO A 67 -8.59 5.09 3.80
C PRO A 67 -8.51 4.87 5.32
N TRP A 68 -9.53 4.31 5.96
CA TRP A 68 -9.50 3.99 7.39
C TRP A 68 -8.58 2.80 7.67
N GLU A 69 -8.57 1.81 6.79
CA GLU A 69 -7.67 0.67 6.88
C GLU A 69 -6.20 1.04 6.69
N VAL A 70 -5.92 2.06 5.89
CA VAL A 70 -4.58 2.66 5.79
C VAL A 70 -4.13 3.20 7.15
N GLU A 71 -5.00 3.87 7.89
CA GLU A 71 -4.66 4.37 9.23
C GLU A 71 -4.40 3.22 10.22
N ARG A 72 -5.16 2.13 10.13
CA ARG A 72 -4.89 0.92 10.92
C ARG A 72 -3.50 0.34 10.62
N PHE A 73 -3.13 0.25 9.36
CA PHE A 73 -1.78 -0.18 8.97
C PHE A 73 -0.69 0.73 9.55
N LYS A 74 -0.86 2.06 9.47
CA LYS A 74 0.11 3.01 10.02
C LYS A 74 0.31 2.82 11.53
N ILE A 75 -0.78 2.63 12.27
CA ILE A 75 -0.75 2.36 13.70
C ILE A 75 0.00 1.04 13.97
N ALA A 76 -0.33 -0.02 13.26
CA ALA A 76 0.33 -1.33 13.40
C ALA A 76 1.82 -1.26 13.04
N LEU A 77 2.19 -0.53 11.98
CA LEU A 77 3.57 -0.33 11.55
C LEU A 77 4.38 0.44 12.59
N ALA A 78 3.81 1.50 13.17
CA ALA A 78 4.44 2.25 14.26
C ALA A 78 4.70 1.40 15.50
N GLN A 79 3.83 0.41 15.78
CA GLN A 79 4.02 -0.52 16.90
C GLN A 79 5.08 -1.61 16.63
N ARG A 80 5.34 -1.93 15.37
CA ARG A 80 6.30 -2.98 14.96
C ARG A 80 7.77 -2.55 15.03
N GLY A 81 8.04 -1.24 15.14
CA GLY A 81 9.39 -0.69 15.06
C GLY A 81 9.92 -0.66 13.62
N PRO A 82 11.06 0.02 13.37
CA PRO A 82 11.65 0.09 12.03
C PRO A 82 12.01 -1.32 11.55
N GLN A 83 11.47 -1.70 10.39
CA GLN A 83 11.92 -2.92 9.70
C GLN A 83 13.31 -2.64 9.13
N VAL A 84 14.33 -3.16 9.82
CA VAL A 84 15.74 -3.19 9.37
C VAL A 84 15.96 -4.22 8.29
#